data_AF-A0A7S0CB02-F1
#
_entry.id   AF-A0A7S0CB02-F1
#
_cell.length_a   1.000
_cell.length_b   1.000
_cell.length_c   1.000
_cell.angle_alpha   90.00
_cell.angle_beta   90.00
_cell.angle_gamma   90.00
#
_symmetry.space_group_name_H-M   'P 1'
#
loop_
_entity.id
_entity.type
_entity.pdbx_description
1 polymer ?
#
loop_
_entity_poly.entity_id
_entity_poly.type
_entity_poly.pdbx_seq_one_letter_code
_entity_poly.pdbx_strand_id
1 'polypeptide(L)'
;MRCNVGEAIHTPALGLLKKVFVGGIVHVVPPFYSLISGCNEKQDKDRKLWIEKTQTAYTNGIHLAFSNDNDNARSTSRLNSTTKESAAALICPIIGSGARGAPFEKSGRIAISSALQWQRQKQDQQLKKDDALQTI
;
A
#
# COMPACT_ATOMS: atom_id res chain seq x y z
N MET A 1 -9.25 12.45 -12.85
CA MET A 1 -9.13 11.93 -11.48
C MET A 1 -8.02 12.69 -10.77
N ARG A 2 -8.21 13.11 -9.52
CA ARG A 2 -7.17 13.76 -8.69
C ARG A 2 -6.96 12.90 -7.44
N CYS A 3 -5.70 12.72 -7.01
CA CYS A 3 -5.31 12.00 -5.80
C CYS A 3 -4.36 12.91 -5.03
N ASN A 4 -4.67 13.22 -3.76
CA ASN A 4 -3.83 14.09 -2.97
C ASN A 4 -2.59 13.34 -2.44
N VAL A 5 -1.61 14.09 -1.96
CA VAL A 5 -0.40 13.51 -1.34
C VAL A 5 -0.79 12.65 -0.13
N GLY A 6 -0.33 11.40 -0.12
CA GLY A 6 -0.63 10.43 0.93
C GLY A 6 -1.92 9.65 0.74
N GLU A 7 -2.77 10.01 -0.21
CA GLU A 7 -4.01 9.27 -0.50
C GLU A 7 -3.75 8.10 -1.47
N ALA A 8 -4.74 7.20 -1.53
CA ALA A 8 -4.78 6.10 -2.46
C ALA A 8 -6.14 6.05 -3.18
N ILE A 9 -6.15 5.74 -4.46
CA ILE A 9 -7.36 5.58 -5.26
C ILE A 9 -7.27 4.32 -6.10
N HIS A 10 -8.34 3.53 -6.14
CA HIS A 10 -8.41 2.31 -6.94
C HIS A 10 -9.13 2.57 -8.26
N THR A 11 -8.60 2.02 -9.34
CA THR A 11 -9.24 2.00 -10.65
C THR A 11 -9.13 0.62 -11.28
N PRO A 12 -10.11 0.19 -12.09
CA PRO A 12 -9.97 -1.05 -12.85
C PRO A 12 -8.78 -0.96 -13.82
N ALA A 13 -8.08 -2.08 -14.01
CA ALA A 13 -7.05 -2.16 -15.05
C ALA A 13 -7.72 -2.10 -16.43
N LEU A 14 -7.19 -1.25 -17.33
CA LEU A 14 -7.69 -1.08 -18.70
C LEU A 14 -6.65 -1.56 -19.72
N GLY A 15 -7.12 -1.88 -20.93
CA GLY A 15 -6.24 -2.23 -22.06
C GLY A 15 -5.45 -3.52 -21.87
N LEU A 16 -4.17 -3.51 -22.29
CA LEU A 16 -3.28 -4.67 -22.22
C LEU A 16 -3.05 -5.17 -20.79
N LEU A 17 -3.14 -4.30 -19.77
CA LEU A 17 -2.93 -4.68 -18.37
C LEU A 17 -4.02 -5.62 -17.84
N LYS A 18 -5.25 -5.51 -18.36
CA LYS A 18 -6.33 -6.47 -18.04
C LYS A 18 -6.04 -7.88 -18.58
N LYS A 19 -5.27 -7.98 -19.67
CA LYS A 19 -4.89 -9.27 -20.28
C LYS A 19 -3.72 -9.95 -19.55
N VAL A 20 -2.98 -9.22 -18.69
CA VAL A 20 -1.75 -9.69 -18.03
C VAL A 20 -1.92 -9.83 -16.51
N PHE A 21 -3.08 -10.33 -16.04
CA PHE A 21 -3.26 -10.80 -14.65
C PHE A 21 -3.35 -9.72 -13.55
N VAL A 22 -3.60 -8.44 -13.86
CA VAL A 22 -3.78 -7.40 -12.84
C VAL A 22 -5.28 -7.09 -12.65
N GLY A 23 -5.82 -7.41 -11.48
CA GLY A 23 -7.24 -7.19 -11.14
C GLY A 23 -7.64 -5.71 -11.01
N GLY A 24 -6.69 -4.85 -10.68
CA GLY A 24 -6.91 -3.42 -10.51
C GLY A 24 -5.61 -2.65 -10.28
N ILE A 25 -5.67 -1.33 -10.42
CA ILE A 25 -4.53 -0.43 -10.21
C ILE A 25 -4.85 0.47 -9.03
N VAL A 26 -3.96 0.50 -8.04
CA VAL A 26 -4.00 1.46 -6.94
C VAL A 26 -3.02 2.58 -7.23
N HIS A 27 -3.57 3.78 -7.38
CA HIS A 27 -2.82 5.02 -7.58
C HIS A 27 -2.51 5.63 -6.23
N VAL A 28 -1.25 5.98 -6.01
CA VAL A 28 -0.78 6.66 -4.80
C VAL A 28 0.14 7.82 -5.17
N VAL A 29 0.11 8.89 -4.37
CA VAL A 29 0.94 10.08 -4.62
C VAL A 29 1.81 10.37 -3.38
N PRO A 30 3.13 10.11 -3.43
CA PRO A 30 4.03 10.52 -2.36
C PRO A 30 4.40 12.01 -2.50
N PRO A 31 4.83 12.68 -1.43
CA PRO A 31 5.33 14.07 -1.49
C PRO A 31 6.59 14.19 -2.37
N PHE A 32 6.87 15.41 -2.85
CA PHE A 32 8.18 15.73 -3.43
C PHE A 32 9.25 15.72 -2.34
N TYR A 33 10.41 15.15 -2.65
CA TYR A 33 11.57 15.20 -1.78
C TYR A 33 12.36 16.48 -2.06
N SER A 34 12.41 17.37 -1.09
CA SER A 34 13.27 18.55 -1.17
C SER A 34 14.67 18.19 -0.70
N LEU A 35 15.65 18.23 -1.60
CA LEU A 35 17.08 18.11 -1.28
C LEU A 35 17.53 19.43 -0.64
N ILE A 36 17.32 19.58 0.67
CA ILE A 36 17.87 20.74 1.38
C ILE A 36 19.18 20.31 2.04
N SER A 37 20.29 20.77 1.48
CA SER A 37 21.64 20.56 2.01
C SER A 37 21.85 21.54 3.17
N GLY A 38 21.94 21.04 4.41
CA GLY A 38 22.17 21.82 5.62
C GLY A 38 21.83 21.03 6.89
N CYS A 39 22.08 21.60 8.07
CA CYS A 39 21.70 21.04 9.37
C CYS A 39 20.87 22.08 10.14
N ASN A 40 19.62 22.30 9.74
CA ASN A 40 18.74 23.25 10.43
C ASN A 40 17.39 22.58 10.80
N GLU A 41 16.81 22.93 11.95
CA GLU A 41 15.58 22.31 12.51
C GLU A 41 14.38 22.23 11.53
N LYS A 42 14.26 23.21 10.63
CA LYS A 42 13.21 23.23 9.60
C LYS A 42 13.34 22.05 8.63
N GLN A 43 14.57 21.64 8.30
CA GLN A 43 14.85 20.55 7.38
C GLN A 43 14.55 19.18 7.98
N ASP A 44 14.81 19.02 9.28
CA ASP A 44 14.42 17.81 10.01
C ASP A 44 12.91 17.65 10.04
N LYS A 45 12.16 18.75 10.23
CA LYS A 45 10.69 18.75 10.15
C LYS A 45 10.21 18.35 8.75
N ASP A 46 10.75 18.95 7.69
CA ASP A 46 10.38 18.64 6.30
C ASP A 46 10.72 17.18 5.92
N ARG A 47 11.88 16.68 6.36
CA ARG A 47 12.29 15.29 6.17
C ARG A 47 11.36 14.33 6.91
N LYS A 48 11.02 14.62 8.17
CA LYS A 48 10.13 13.78 8.98
C LYS A 48 8.73 13.74 8.36
N LEU A 49 8.23 14.88 7.90
CA LEU A 49 6.97 14.99 7.18
C LEU A 49 6.99 14.21 5.86
N TRP A 50 8.10 14.27 5.10
CA TRP A 50 8.24 13.48 3.87
C TRP A 50 8.17 11.98 4.14
N ILE A 51 8.88 11.51 5.18
CA ILE A 51 8.86 10.09 5.59
C ILE A 51 7.44 9.68 5.95
N GLU A 52 6.77 10.44 6.83
CA GLU A 52 5.42 10.17 7.29
C GLU A 52 4.42 10.11 6.13
N LYS A 53 4.42 11.11 5.25
CA LYS A 53 3.48 11.15 4.11
C LYS A 53 3.76 10.07 3.08
N THR A 54 5.02 9.70 2.86
CA THR A 54 5.39 8.59 1.97
C THR A 54 4.95 7.25 2.55
N GLN A 55 5.14 7.05 3.85
CA GLN A 55 4.66 5.88 4.57
C GLN A 55 3.13 5.79 4.53
N THR A 56 2.43 6.90 4.76
CA THR A 56 0.97 6.97 4.63
C THR A 56 0.48 6.61 3.22
N ALA A 57 1.19 7.05 2.17
CA ALA A 57 0.87 6.67 0.80
C ALA A 57 0.98 5.14 0.58
N TYR A 58 2.06 4.50 1.08
CA TYR A 58 2.18 3.04 1.03
C TYR A 58 1.08 2.35 1.84
N THR A 59 0.87 2.75 3.08
CA THR A 59 -0.13 2.17 3.97
C THR A 59 -1.52 2.24 3.34
N ASN A 60 -1.94 3.42 2.88
CA ASN A 60 -3.24 3.59 2.23
C ASN A 60 -3.36 2.78 0.95
N GLY A 61 -2.29 2.71 0.15
CA GLY A 61 -2.27 1.90 -1.07
C GLY A 61 -2.45 0.41 -0.78
N ILE A 62 -1.70 -0.11 0.19
CA ILE A 62 -1.77 -1.52 0.61
C ILE A 62 -3.15 -1.82 1.21
N HIS A 63 -3.66 -0.97 2.10
CA HIS A 63 -4.99 -1.13 2.68
C HIS A 63 -6.08 -1.15 1.61
N LEU A 64 -6.02 -0.26 0.62
CA LEU A 64 -7.02 -0.20 -0.44
C LEU A 64 -6.94 -1.41 -1.37
N ALA A 65 -5.74 -1.88 -1.68
CA ALA A 65 -5.54 -3.09 -2.49
C ALA A 65 -6.22 -4.31 -1.86
N PHE A 66 -6.00 -4.54 -0.57
CA PHE A 66 -6.50 -5.73 0.13
C PHE A 66 -7.90 -5.57 0.75
N SER A 67 -8.46 -4.35 0.80
CA SER A 67 -9.85 -4.15 1.24
C SER A 67 -10.86 -4.57 0.18
N ASN A 68 -10.54 -4.35 -1.10
CA ASN A 68 -11.46 -4.64 -2.21
C ASN A 68 -11.57 -6.13 -2.56
N ASP A 69 -10.61 -6.96 -2.16
CA ASP A 69 -10.66 -8.41 -2.40
C ASP A 69 -11.78 -9.08 -1.58
N ASN A 70 -12.11 -8.56 -0.39
CA ASN A 70 -13.18 -9.11 0.43
C ASN A 70 -14.59 -8.92 -0.18
N ASP A 71 -14.80 -7.83 -0.93
CA ASP A 71 -16.11 -7.55 -1.54
C ASP A 71 -16.31 -8.28 -2.87
N ASN A 72 -15.24 -8.47 -3.65
CA ASN A 72 -15.31 -9.22 -4.91
C ASN A 72 -15.28 -10.74 -4.71
N ALA A 73 -14.52 -11.27 -3.73
CA ALA A 73 -14.54 -12.70 -3.40
C ALA A 73 -15.91 -13.18 -2.90
N ARG A 74 -16.71 -12.28 -2.31
CA ARG A 74 -18.08 -12.57 -1.86
C ARG A 74 -19.08 -12.67 -3.01
N SER A 75 -18.80 -12.05 -4.17
CA SER A 75 -19.71 -12.06 -5.34
C SER A 75 -19.51 -13.24 -6.29
N THR A 76 -18.37 -13.93 -6.25
CA THR A 76 -18.08 -15.08 -7.14
C THR A 76 -18.23 -16.45 -6.48
N SER A 77 -18.62 -16.51 -5.20
CA SER A 77 -18.68 -17.75 -4.41
C SER A 77 -19.91 -18.64 -4.65
N ARG A 78 -20.69 -18.41 -5.72
CA ARG A 78 -21.89 -19.24 -6.02
C ARG A 78 -21.73 -20.31 -7.10
N LEU A 79 -20.54 -20.54 -7.65
CA LEU A 79 -20.32 -21.69 -8.54
C LEU A 79 -19.02 -22.45 -8.22
N ASN A 80 -19.20 -23.60 -7.58
CA ASN A 80 -18.43 -24.84 -7.65
C ASN A 80 -16.93 -24.85 -7.28
N SER A 81 -16.67 -25.44 -6.11
CA SER A 81 -15.59 -26.38 -5.75
C SER A 81 -14.14 -26.10 -6.18
N THR A 82 -13.25 -26.09 -5.18
CA THR A 82 -11.80 -26.38 -5.28
C THR A 82 -10.99 -25.47 -6.20
N THR A 83 -10.84 -24.21 -5.82
CA THR A 83 -9.68 -23.42 -6.25
C THR A 83 -9.00 -22.89 -5.00
N LYS A 84 -7.74 -23.30 -4.82
CA LYS A 84 -6.78 -22.73 -3.85
C LYS A 84 -7.03 -21.23 -3.73
N GLU A 85 -7.19 -20.71 -2.51
CA GLU A 85 -7.19 -19.28 -2.25
C GLU A 85 -6.00 -18.67 -2.99
N SER A 86 -6.26 -18.02 -4.12
CA SER A 86 -5.20 -17.40 -4.89
C SER A 86 -4.75 -16.22 -4.05
N ALA A 87 -3.60 -16.36 -3.40
CA ALA A 87 -3.01 -15.29 -2.60
C ALA A 87 -3.01 -14.02 -3.44
N ALA A 88 -3.79 -13.01 -3.00
CA ALA A 88 -3.77 -11.71 -3.64
C ALA A 88 -2.35 -11.15 -3.52
N ALA A 89 -1.70 -10.94 -4.65
CA ALA A 89 -0.35 -10.41 -4.70
C ALA A 89 -0.42 -8.93 -5.08
N LEU A 90 0.28 -8.09 -4.34
CA LEU A 90 0.42 -6.67 -4.63
C LEU A 90 1.84 -6.39 -5.14
N ILE A 91 1.95 -5.86 -6.35
CA ILE A 91 3.21 -5.37 -6.90
C ILE A 91 3.32 -3.88 -6.61
N CYS A 92 4.29 -3.50 -5.78
CA CYS A 92 4.53 -2.11 -5.38
C CYS A 92 5.82 -1.57 -6.01
N PRO A 93 5.77 -0.57 -6.91
CA PRO A 93 6.97 0.17 -7.32
C PRO A 93 7.50 1.03 -6.17
N ILE A 94 8.78 1.39 -6.21
CA ILE A 94 9.41 2.26 -5.20
C ILE A 94 9.01 3.73 -5.45
N ILE A 95 7.98 4.19 -4.73
CA ILE A 95 7.44 5.55 -4.87
C ILE A 95 8.30 6.59 -4.12
N GLY A 96 8.22 7.85 -4.57
CA GLY A 96 8.95 8.98 -4.00
C GLY A 96 10.36 9.15 -4.56
N SER A 97 10.90 8.09 -5.17
CA SER A 97 12.15 8.12 -5.93
C SER A 97 11.97 8.63 -7.37
N GLY A 98 13.07 8.80 -8.11
CA GLY A 98 13.04 9.25 -9.51
C GLY A 98 12.67 10.73 -9.64
N ALA A 99 11.64 11.05 -10.43
CA ALA A 99 11.22 12.43 -10.70
C ALA A 99 10.81 13.23 -9.44
N ARG A 100 10.52 12.55 -8.33
CA ARG A 100 10.22 13.19 -7.04
C ARG A 100 11.44 13.43 -6.15
N GLY A 101 12.63 13.03 -6.60
CA GLY A 101 13.90 13.47 -6.03
C GLY A 101 14.41 12.69 -4.81
N ALA A 102 13.66 11.73 -4.25
CA ALA A 102 14.15 10.98 -3.10
C ALA A 102 15.25 9.99 -3.50
N PRO A 103 16.30 9.81 -2.66
CA PRO A 103 17.24 8.73 -2.83
C PRO A 103 16.53 7.38 -2.84
N PHE A 104 16.82 6.56 -3.85
CA PHE A 104 16.18 5.26 -4.05
C PHE A 104 16.24 4.37 -2.80
N GLU A 105 17.41 4.32 -2.15
CA GLU A 105 17.61 3.54 -0.92
C GLU A 105 16.66 3.97 0.21
N LYS A 106 16.48 5.29 0.41
CA LYS A 106 15.58 5.81 1.44
C LYS A 106 14.13 5.45 1.15
N SER A 107 13.70 5.62 -0.10
CA SER A 107 12.35 5.23 -0.53
C SER A 107 12.12 3.71 -0.39
N GLY A 108 13.13 2.90 -0.71
CA GLY A 108 13.05 1.45 -0.58
C GLY A 108 12.91 0.99 0.87
N ARG A 109 13.65 1.61 1.80
CA ARG A 109 13.51 1.35 3.25
C ARG A 109 12.08 1.63 3.74
N ILE A 110 11.48 2.74 3.30
CA ILE A 110 10.09 3.09 3.66
C ILE A 110 9.11 2.09 3.04
N ALA A 111 9.33 1.65 1.81
CA ALA A 111 8.48 0.66 1.16
C ALA A 111 8.44 -0.65 1.97
N ILE A 112 9.62 -1.17 2.31
CA ILE A 112 9.76 -2.42 3.08
C ILE A 112 9.17 -2.26 4.48
N SER A 113 9.48 -1.17 5.19
CA SER A 113 8.97 -0.97 6.55
C SER A 113 7.44 -0.86 6.58
N SER A 114 6.84 -0.21 5.58
CA SER A 114 5.37 -0.06 5.49
C SER A 114 4.70 -1.41 5.23
N ALA A 115 5.26 -2.23 4.35
CA ALA A 115 4.75 -3.58 4.08
C ALA A 115 4.84 -4.49 5.30
N LEU A 116 5.99 -4.49 6.00
CA LEU A 116 6.19 -5.26 7.23
C LEU A 116 5.26 -4.81 8.35
N GLN A 117 5.05 -3.50 8.50
CA GLN A 117 4.13 -2.96 9.49
C GLN A 117 2.70 -3.42 9.23
N TRP A 118 2.24 -3.36 7.97
CA TRP A 118 0.91 -3.85 7.60
C TRP A 118 0.75 -5.34 7.87
N GLN A 119 1.76 -6.15 7.52
CA GLN A 119 1.73 -7.60 7.75
C GLN A 119 1.58 -7.92 9.24
N ARG A 120 2.35 -7.25 10.11
CA ARG A 120 2.24 -7.43 11.57
C ARG A 120 0.85 -7.05 12.09
N GLN A 121 0.30 -5.91 11.64
CA GLN A 121 -1.05 -5.48 12.03
C GLN A 121 -2.12 -6.50 11.65
N LYS A 122 -1.98 -7.16 10.49
CA LYS A 122 -2.90 -8.23 10.07
C LYS A 122 -2.78 -9.49 10.92
N GLN A 123 -1.55 -9.88 11.29
CA GLN A 123 -1.32 -10.99 12.20
C GLN A 123 -1.95 -10.73 13.58
N ASP A 124 -1.73 -9.54 14.15
CA ASP A 124 -2.30 -9.17 15.45
C ASP A 124 -3.83 -9.13 15.43
N GLN A 125 -4.43 -8.66 14.33
CA GLN A 125 -5.88 -8.66 14.15
C GLN A 125 -6.46 -10.07 14.06
N GLN A 126 -5.73 -11.01 13.46
CA GLN A 126 -6.16 -12.40 13.37
C GLN A 126 -6.10 -13.08 14.74
N LEU A 127 -4.98 -12.92 15.46
CA LEU A 127 -4.82 -13.46 16.82
C LEU A 127 -5.95 -13.01 17.75
N LYS A 128 -6.28 -11.71 17.74
CA LYS A 128 -7.39 -11.16 18.55
C LYS A 128 -8.76 -11.76 18.22
N LYS A 129 -9.00 -12.15 16.96
CA LYS A 129 -10.27 -12.80 16.57
C LYS A 129 -10.31 -14.23 17.08
N ASP A 130 -9.19 -14.94 16.98
CA ASP A 130 -9.09 -16.33 17.41
C ASP A 130 -9.27 -16.43 18.93
N ASP A 131 -8.66 -15.52 19.71
CA ASP A 131 -8.85 -15.42 21.16
C ASP A 131 -10.32 -15.12 21.55
N ALA A 132 -10.97 -14.21 20.82
CA ALA A 132 -12.38 -13.86 21.05
C ALA A 132 -13.33 -15.03 20.75
N LEU A 133 -13.00 -15.88 19.77
CA LEU A 133 -13.77 -17.08 19.42
C LEU A 133 -13.60 -18.21 20.44
N GLN A 134 -12.47 -18.29 21.15
CA GLN A 134 -12.23 -19.29 22.19
C GLN A 134 -12.90 -18.96 23.54
N THR A 135 -13.39 -17.73 23.70
CA THR A 135 -14.01 -17.25 24.96
C THR A 135 -15.54 -17.40 24.96
N ILE A 136 -16.13 -18.00 23.91
CA ILE A 136 -17.57 -18.29 23.76
C ILE A 136 -17.78 -19.80 23.89
#